data_AF-A0A8S4S9Y3-F1
#
_entry.id   AF-A0A8S4S9Y3-F1
#
_cell.length_a   1.000
_cell.length_b   1.000
_cell.length_c   1.000
_cell.angle_alpha   90.00
_cell.angle_beta   90.00
_cell.angle_gamma   90.00
#
_symmetry.space_group_name_H-M   'P 1'
#
loop_
_entity.id
_entity.type
_entity.pdbx_description
1 polymer ?
#
loop_
_entity_poly.entity_id
_entity_poly.type
_entity_poly.pdbx_seq_one_letter_code
_entity_poly.pdbx_strand_id
1 'polypeptide(L)'
;MQDEVCLKGYKAHVSGINAPAPLTDREEALKELQQSGQGPNYGTDSRQSTMGGIAFPITESAKQGIIDLQRGSYNYLQFKIDLEEETICLSKAAVISLTELPAQVPSDAARYHLYIFEHTHEGDHMESIVFIYSMPGYSCSIKERMMYSSCKGQFLEIIEKIGVIVAKRLEIDDGKELTEEYLYDEIHPKRNLHRPAFAKPKGPPNRGAKRITKAQSTQ
;
A
#
# COMPACT_ATOMS: atom_id res chain seq x y z
N MET A 1 4.66 -27.64 58.03
CA MET A 1 5.21 -26.32 58.42
C MET A 1 6.73 -26.35 58.62
N GLN A 2 7.31 -27.16 59.52
CA GLN A 2 8.78 -27.13 59.73
C GLN A 2 9.60 -27.47 58.48
N ASP A 3 9.11 -28.37 57.61
CA ASP A 3 9.80 -28.74 56.36
C ASP A 3 9.80 -27.64 55.28
N GLU A 4 8.82 -26.73 55.30
CA GLU A 4 8.71 -25.64 54.31
C GLU A 4 9.63 -24.47 54.63
N VAL A 5 9.93 -24.25 55.93
CA VAL A 5 10.75 -23.13 56.43
C VAL A 5 12.22 -23.53 56.68
N CYS A 6 12.62 -24.75 56.27
CA CYS A 6 14.00 -25.18 56.35
C CYS A 6 14.77 -24.85 55.05
N LEU A 7 16.11 -24.91 55.09
CA LEU A 7 16.96 -24.66 53.90
C LEU A 7 16.57 -25.53 52.70
N LYS A 8 16.15 -26.77 52.95
CA LYS A 8 15.70 -27.70 51.91
C LYS A 8 14.37 -27.22 51.29
N GLY A 9 13.42 -26.77 52.11
CA GLY A 9 12.16 -26.16 51.66
C GLY A 9 12.37 -24.90 50.82
N TYR A 10 13.28 -24.01 51.24
CA TYR A 10 13.64 -22.82 50.47
C TYR A 10 14.21 -23.16 49.08
N LYS A 11 15.09 -24.16 48.99
CA LYS A 11 15.64 -24.62 47.69
C LYS A 11 14.54 -25.19 46.78
N ALA A 12 13.60 -25.96 47.34
CA ALA A 12 12.47 -26.50 46.59
C ALA A 12 11.53 -25.38 46.08
N HIS A 13 11.27 -24.36 46.91
CA HIS A 13 10.47 -23.19 46.52
C HIS A 13 11.10 -22.40 45.37
N VAL A 14 12.41 -22.11 45.46
CA VAL A 14 13.15 -21.43 44.37
C VAL A 14 13.12 -22.26 43.08
N SER A 15 13.25 -23.58 43.17
CA SER A 15 13.12 -24.47 42.02
C SER A 15 11.71 -24.48 41.42
N GLY A 16 10.67 -24.35 42.25
CA GLY A 16 9.28 -24.25 41.81
C GLY A 16 8.96 -22.92 41.12
N ILE A 17 9.50 -21.81 41.62
CA ILE A 17 9.38 -20.49 40.96
C ILE A 17 10.09 -20.48 39.60
N ASN A 18 11.22 -21.16 39.50
CA ASN A 18 12.00 -21.25 38.26
C ASN A 18 11.50 -22.35 37.30
N ALA A 19 10.52 -23.15 37.72
CA ALA A 19 9.92 -24.16 36.85
C ALA A 19 9.16 -23.47 35.71
N PRO A 20 9.12 -24.08 34.51
CA PRO A 20 8.30 -23.54 33.43
C PRO A 20 6.84 -23.46 33.87
N ALA A 21 6.20 -22.33 33.52
CA ALA A 21 4.78 -22.17 33.80
C ALA A 21 4.00 -23.32 33.13
N PRO A 22 3.06 -23.97 33.84
CA PRO A 22 2.22 -24.99 33.23
C PRO A 22 1.31 -24.32 32.20
N LEU A 23 1.67 -24.49 30.93
CA LEU A 23 0.90 -23.99 29.80
C LEU A 23 -0.15 -25.03 29.44
N THR A 24 -1.31 -24.58 29.00
CA THR A 24 -2.29 -25.44 28.34
C THR A 24 -1.85 -25.76 26.92
N ASP A 25 -2.31 -26.88 26.34
CA ASP A 25 -2.00 -27.26 24.95
C ASP A 25 -2.27 -26.11 23.95
N ARG A 26 -3.30 -25.31 24.21
CA ARG A 26 -3.63 -24.12 23.42
C ARG A 26 -2.57 -23.01 23.55
N GLU A 27 -2.05 -22.76 24.73
CA GLU A 27 -1.04 -21.74 24.97
C GLU A 27 0.33 -22.18 24.46
N GLU A 28 0.65 -23.47 24.53
CA GLU A 28 1.85 -24.04 23.91
C GLU A 28 1.81 -23.87 22.38
N ALA A 29 0.67 -24.19 21.75
CA ALA A 29 0.48 -23.98 20.32
C ALA A 29 0.58 -22.50 19.92
N LEU A 30 0.02 -21.57 20.71
CA LEU A 30 0.16 -20.14 20.45
C LEU A 30 1.61 -19.65 20.62
N LYS A 31 2.34 -20.18 21.61
CA LYS A 31 3.74 -19.86 21.83
C LYS A 31 4.62 -20.38 20.70
N GLU A 32 4.33 -21.56 20.17
CA GLU A 32 5.00 -22.13 19.00
C GLU A 32 4.74 -21.29 17.74
N LEU A 33 3.49 -20.86 17.52
CA LEU A 33 3.14 -19.93 16.42
C LEU A 33 3.83 -18.56 16.57
N GLN A 34 3.97 -18.04 17.78
CA GLN A 34 4.70 -16.79 18.02
C GLN A 34 6.20 -16.95 17.79
N GLN A 35 6.79 -18.07 18.20
CA GLN A 35 8.22 -18.34 18.01
C GLN A 35 8.56 -18.61 16.54
N SER A 36 7.75 -19.40 15.86
CA SER A 36 7.87 -19.63 14.40
C SER A 36 7.53 -18.39 13.59
N GLY A 37 6.54 -17.61 14.04
CA GLY A 37 6.09 -16.35 13.44
C GLY A 37 7.03 -15.16 13.68
N GLN A 38 8.00 -15.27 14.59
CA GLN A 38 9.06 -14.26 14.83
C GLN A 38 10.24 -14.35 13.87
N GLY A 39 10.16 -15.20 12.84
CA GLY A 39 11.09 -15.20 11.70
C GLY A 39 10.62 -14.45 10.44
N PRO A 40 9.98 -13.25 10.46
CA PRO A 40 9.64 -12.56 9.21
C PRO A 40 10.79 -11.73 8.62
N ASN A 41 11.80 -11.35 9.44
CA ASN A 41 12.79 -10.31 9.08
C ASN A 41 14.22 -10.79 8.77
N TYR A 42 14.51 -12.09 8.78
CA TYR A 42 15.86 -12.63 8.51
C TYR A 42 15.93 -13.46 7.21
N GLY A 43 15.00 -13.22 6.27
CA GLY A 43 15.09 -13.76 4.92
C GLY A 43 15.52 -12.67 3.95
N THR A 44 16.56 -12.94 3.13
CA THR A 44 16.92 -12.10 1.98
C THR A 44 15.95 -12.27 0.81
N ASP A 45 15.02 -13.22 0.92
CA ASP A 45 13.97 -13.43 -0.05
C ASP A 45 12.81 -12.47 0.24
N SER A 46 12.46 -11.63 -0.73
CA SER A 46 11.27 -10.79 -0.62
C SER A 46 10.07 -11.73 -0.57
N ARG A 47 9.58 -12.03 0.64
CA ARG A 47 8.35 -12.80 0.82
C ARG A 47 7.28 -12.20 -0.09
N GLN A 48 6.85 -12.98 -1.08
CA GLN A 48 5.70 -12.66 -1.92
C GLN A 48 4.48 -12.55 -1.00
N SER A 49 4.29 -11.34 -0.46
CA SER A 49 3.20 -11.00 0.46
C SER A 49 1.87 -10.92 -0.30
N THR A 50 1.97 -10.76 -1.62
CA THR A 50 0.88 -10.76 -2.58
C THR A 50 0.82 -12.11 -3.27
N MET A 51 -0.37 -12.72 -3.29
CA MET A 51 -0.68 -13.82 -4.20
C MET A 51 -0.22 -13.46 -5.62
N GLY A 52 0.40 -14.41 -6.34
CA GLY A 52 0.90 -14.16 -7.70
C GLY A 52 -0.20 -13.55 -8.57
N GLY A 53 0.11 -12.41 -9.21
CA GLY A 53 -0.86 -11.72 -10.06
C GLY A 53 -1.31 -12.57 -11.24
N ILE A 54 -2.54 -12.38 -11.70
CA ILE A 54 -3.06 -13.09 -12.86
C ILE A 54 -2.56 -12.36 -14.11
N ALA A 55 -1.75 -13.05 -14.91
CA ALA A 55 -1.17 -12.49 -16.13
C ALA A 55 -2.11 -12.70 -17.32
N PHE A 56 -2.84 -11.65 -17.68
CA PHE A 56 -3.67 -11.64 -18.88
C PHE A 56 -2.90 -11.09 -20.08
N PRO A 57 -2.97 -11.75 -21.25
CA PRO A 57 -2.36 -11.21 -22.46
C PRO A 57 -3.06 -9.92 -22.87
N ILE A 58 -2.25 -8.92 -23.23
CA ILE A 58 -2.74 -7.66 -23.80
C ILE A 58 -2.91 -7.84 -25.31
N THR A 59 -4.01 -7.31 -25.86
CA THR A 59 -4.25 -7.36 -27.31
C THR A 59 -3.21 -6.56 -28.08
N GLU A 60 -3.02 -6.88 -29.36
CA GLU A 60 -2.12 -6.13 -30.23
C GLU A 60 -2.55 -4.66 -30.37
N SER A 61 -3.86 -4.39 -30.40
CA SER A 61 -4.41 -3.03 -30.39
C SER A 61 -4.04 -2.26 -29.11
N ALA A 62 -4.04 -2.92 -27.95
CA ALA A 62 -3.62 -2.32 -26.68
C ALA A 62 -2.12 -2.01 -26.67
N LYS A 63 -1.28 -2.94 -27.17
CA LYS A 63 0.16 -2.70 -27.34
C LYS A 63 0.44 -1.50 -28.23
N GLN A 64 -0.22 -1.45 -29.39
CA GLN A 64 -0.03 -0.36 -30.33
C GLN A 64 -0.49 0.97 -29.75
N GLY A 65 -1.62 1.00 -29.03
CA GLY A 65 -2.07 2.20 -28.32
C GLY A 65 -1.05 2.72 -27.32
N ILE A 66 -0.41 1.85 -26.54
CA ILE A 66 0.64 2.23 -25.57
C ILE A 66 1.87 2.81 -26.30
N ILE A 67 2.26 2.24 -27.44
CA ILE A 67 3.37 2.76 -28.27
C ILE A 67 3.00 4.13 -28.86
N ASP A 68 1.76 4.30 -29.31
CA ASP A 68 1.28 5.57 -29.86
C ASP A 68 1.14 6.66 -28.79
N LEU A 69 0.83 6.29 -27.54
CA LEU A 69 0.89 7.17 -26.37
C LEU A 69 2.33 7.66 -26.12
N GLN A 70 3.34 6.79 -26.21
CA GLN A 70 4.76 7.21 -26.11
C GLN A 70 5.20 8.15 -27.23
N ARG A 71 4.59 8.03 -28.41
CA ARG A 71 4.86 8.93 -29.55
C ARG A 71 4.14 10.28 -29.41
N GLY A 72 3.28 10.46 -28.42
CA GLY A 72 2.46 11.66 -28.23
C GLY A 72 1.24 11.74 -29.16
N SER A 73 0.85 10.64 -29.81
CA SER A 73 -0.35 10.61 -30.68
C SER A 73 -1.65 10.70 -29.87
N TYR A 74 -1.62 10.16 -28.65
CA TYR A 74 -2.72 10.19 -27.69
C TYR A 74 -2.17 10.68 -26.35
N ASN A 75 -3.03 11.25 -25.52
CA ASN A 75 -2.69 11.55 -24.12
C ASN A 75 -3.51 10.70 -23.13
N TYR A 76 -4.52 9.99 -23.62
CA TYR A 76 -5.40 9.15 -22.82
C TYR A 76 -5.70 7.81 -23.51
N LEU A 77 -5.53 6.73 -22.76
CA LEU A 77 -5.95 5.39 -23.12
C LEU A 77 -6.81 4.78 -22.03
N GLN A 78 -7.87 4.09 -22.43
CA GLN A 78 -8.72 3.30 -21.56
C GLN A 78 -8.64 1.83 -21.95
N PHE A 79 -8.47 0.96 -20.96
CA PHE A 79 -8.46 -0.49 -21.14
C PHE A 79 -9.62 -1.14 -20.41
N LYS A 80 -10.13 -2.21 -21.02
CA LYS A 80 -11.13 -3.11 -20.44
C LYS A 80 -10.57 -4.52 -20.41
N ILE A 81 -10.92 -5.26 -19.37
CA ILE A 81 -10.68 -6.70 -19.29
C ILE A 81 -11.89 -7.41 -19.88
N ASP A 82 -11.64 -8.27 -20.87
CA ASP A 82 -12.61 -9.23 -21.35
C ASP A 82 -12.64 -10.42 -20.38
N LEU A 83 -13.79 -10.65 -19.75
CA LEU A 83 -13.95 -11.72 -18.74
C LEU A 83 -14.20 -13.09 -19.36
N GLU A 84 -14.49 -13.16 -20.67
CA GLU A 84 -14.71 -14.40 -21.42
C GLU A 84 -13.39 -14.89 -22.03
N GLU A 85 -12.70 -14.00 -22.74
CA GLU A 85 -11.43 -14.30 -23.42
C GLU A 85 -10.21 -14.14 -22.51
N GLU A 86 -10.39 -13.65 -21.28
CA GLU A 86 -9.31 -13.44 -20.31
C GLU A 86 -8.17 -12.55 -20.86
N THR A 87 -8.54 -11.53 -21.64
CA THR A 87 -7.58 -10.63 -22.31
C THR A 87 -7.82 -9.17 -21.95
N ILE A 88 -6.77 -8.34 -22.03
CA ILE A 88 -6.86 -6.90 -21.81
C ILE A 88 -6.93 -6.20 -23.16
N CYS A 89 -8.05 -5.53 -23.41
CA CYS A 89 -8.37 -4.86 -24.66
C CYS A 89 -8.33 -3.34 -24.51
N LEU A 90 -7.92 -2.66 -25.58
CA LEU A 90 -8.08 -1.21 -25.68
C LEU A 90 -9.56 -0.88 -25.91
N SER A 91 -10.14 -0.07 -25.02
CA SER A 91 -11.53 0.39 -25.08
C SER A 91 -11.62 1.72 -25.82
N LYS A 92 -10.78 2.68 -25.44
CA LYS A 92 -10.78 4.04 -25.99
C LYS A 92 -9.37 4.58 -26.06
N ALA A 93 -9.05 5.29 -27.15
CA ALA A 93 -7.86 6.10 -27.29
C ALA A 93 -8.29 7.49 -27.77
N ALA A 94 -7.87 8.53 -27.05
CA ALA A 94 -8.26 9.89 -27.36
C ALA A 94 -7.21 10.89 -26.88
N VAL A 95 -7.31 12.11 -27.41
CA VAL A 95 -6.65 13.29 -26.85
C VAL A 95 -7.71 14.06 -26.08
N ILE A 96 -7.59 14.10 -24.75
CA ILE A 96 -8.55 14.74 -23.85
C ILE A 96 -7.87 15.78 -22.97
N SER A 97 -8.63 16.79 -22.59
CA SER A 97 -8.24 17.73 -21.53
C SER A 97 -8.50 17.16 -20.14
N LEU A 98 -7.87 17.70 -19.11
CA LEU A 98 -8.10 17.30 -17.72
C LEU A 98 -9.57 17.42 -17.30
N THR A 99 -10.29 18.43 -17.82
CA THR A 99 -11.71 18.64 -17.54
C THR A 99 -12.61 17.52 -18.08
N GLU A 100 -12.16 16.81 -19.11
CA GLU A 100 -12.90 15.72 -19.73
C GLU A 100 -12.57 14.36 -19.13
N LEU A 101 -11.49 14.26 -18.35
CA LEU A 101 -11.01 13.02 -17.72
C LEU A 101 -12.06 12.39 -16.79
N PRO A 102 -12.73 13.13 -15.88
CA PRO A 102 -13.81 12.58 -15.05
C PRO A 102 -14.94 11.94 -15.87
N ALA A 103 -15.27 12.52 -17.03
CA ALA A 103 -16.35 12.03 -17.89
C ALA A 103 -15.97 10.74 -18.64
N GLN A 104 -14.68 10.38 -18.69
CA GLN A 104 -14.24 9.12 -19.27
C GLN A 104 -14.34 7.94 -18.30
N VAL A 105 -14.50 8.19 -17.00
CA VAL A 105 -14.58 7.14 -15.99
C VAL A 105 -16.02 6.61 -15.92
N PRO A 106 -16.27 5.35 -16.30
CA PRO A 106 -17.60 4.77 -16.20
C PRO A 106 -17.99 4.50 -14.74
N SER A 107 -19.28 4.69 -14.43
CA SER A 107 -19.85 4.41 -13.10
C SER A 107 -20.42 2.99 -12.97
N ASP A 108 -20.51 2.25 -14.08
CA ASP A 108 -21.12 0.92 -14.14
C ASP A 108 -20.08 -0.22 -14.15
N ALA A 109 -18.89 0.02 -14.69
CA ALA A 109 -17.87 -1.00 -14.91
C ALA A 109 -16.48 -0.53 -14.49
N ALA A 110 -15.61 -1.49 -14.16
CA ALA A 110 -14.23 -1.19 -13.80
C ALA A 110 -13.38 -0.96 -15.05
N ARG A 111 -12.40 -0.06 -14.99
CA ARG A 111 -11.50 0.23 -16.11
C ARG A 111 -10.10 0.59 -15.63
N TYR A 112 -9.12 0.36 -16.50
CA TYR A 112 -7.81 0.98 -16.35
C TYR A 112 -7.68 2.16 -17.29
N HIS A 113 -6.97 3.17 -16.84
CA HIS A 113 -6.68 4.35 -17.62
C HIS A 113 -5.19 4.67 -17.54
N LEU A 114 -4.63 5.08 -18.66
CA LEU A 114 -3.34 5.75 -18.73
C LEU A 114 -3.60 7.16 -19.21
N TYR A 115 -3.14 8.14 -18.43
CA TYR A 115 -3.29 9.55 -18.75
C TYR A 115 -1.96 10.27 -18.60
N ILE A 116 -1.61 11.10 -19.58
CA ILE A 116 -0.46 12.01 -19.50
C ILE A 116 -0.94 13.30 -18.86
N PHE A 117 -0.51 13.55 -17.61
CA PHE A 117 -0.80 14.76 -16.88
C PHE A 117 0.32 15.78 -17.08
N GLU A 118 0.05 16.76 -17.94
CA GLU A 118 0.90 17.92 -18.15
C GLU A 118 0.67 18.92 -17.02
N HIS A 119 1.72 19.25 -16.26
CA HIS A 119 1.63 20.18 -15.13
C HIS A 119 2.95 20.89 -14.89
N THR A 120 2.89 21.98 -14.13
CA THR A 120 4.08 22.75 -13.73
C THR A 120 4.38 22.51 -12.26
N HIS A 121 5.57 22.00 -11.95
CA HIS A 121 6.04 21.80 -10.57
C HIS A 121 7.35 22.57 -10.37
N GLU A 122 7.40 23.42 -9.34
CA GLU A 122 8.58 24.24 -9.01
C GLU A 122 9.11 25.15 -10.16
N GLY A 123 8.26 25.45 -11.14
CA GLY A 123 8.60 26.30 -12.29
C GLY A 123 9.00 25.53 -13.56
N ASP A 124 9.17 24.22 -13.47
CA ASP A 124 9.45 23.35 -14.61
C ASP A 124 8.16 22.69 -15.13
N HIS A 125 7.99 22.68 -16.45
CA HIS A 125 6.91 21.96 -17.12
C HIS A 125 7.28 20.47 -17.21
N MET A 126 6.41 19.61 -16.69
CA MET A 126 6.61 18.17 -16.65
C MET A 126 5.38 17.45 -17.19
N GLU A 127 5.62 16.37 -17.92
CA GLU A 127 4.59 15.44 -18.37
C GLU A 127 4.74 14.16 -17.56
N SER A 128 3.74 13.83 -16.75
CA SER A 128 3.77 12.64 -15.89
C SER A 128 2.67 11.68 -16.26
N ILE A 129 3.06 10.43 -16.54
CA ILE A 129 2.10 9.38 -16.88
C ILE A 129 1.49 8.82 -15.59
N VAL A 130 0.18 8.97 -15.46
CA VAL A 130 -0.60 8.48 -14.32
C VAL A 130 -1.38 7.26 -14.76
N PHE A 131 -1.22 6.17 -14.01
CA PHE A 131 -2.07 5.00 -14.13
C PHE A 131 -3.23 5.12 -13.15
N ILE A 132 -4.45 4.98 -13.64
CA ILE A 132 -5.67 5.08 -12.83
C ILE A 132 -6.43 3.76 -12.94
N TYR A 133 -6.73 3.18 -11.80
CA TYR A 133 -7.65 2.06 -11.67
C TYR A 133 -8.98 2.59 -11.13
N SER A 134 -10.02 2.61 -11.97
CA SER A 134 -11.35 3.01 -11.54
C SER A 134 -12.21 1.79 -11.25
N MET A 135 -12.78 1.71 -10.05
CA MET A 135 -13.67 0.64 -9.63
C MET A 135 -14.91 1.22 -8.94
N PRO A 136 -16.08 1.26 -9.59
CA PRO A 136 -17.30 1.84 -9.00
C PRO A 136 -17.97 0.98 -7.90
N GLY A 137 -17.18 0.26 -7.11
CA GLY A 137 -17.62 -0.49 -5.94
C GLY A 137 -18.60 -1.62 -6.27
N TYR A 138 -19.83 -1.53 -5.74
CA TYR A 138 -20.84 -2.59 -5.82
C TYR A 138 -21.59 -2.68 -7.15
N SER A 139 -21.41 -1.73 -8.08
CA SER A 139 -21.98 -1.84 -9.43
C SER A 139 -21.33 -2.95 -10.25
N CYS A 140 -20.06 -3.28 -9.97
CA CYS A 140 -19.35 -4.38 -10.61
C CYS A 140 -19.62 -5.72 -9.92
N SER A 141 -19.53 -6.82 -10.67
CA SER A 141 -19.62 -8.17 -10.10
C SER A 141 -18.36 -8.50 -9.25
N ILE A 142 -18.48 -9.44 -8.29
CA ILE A 142 -17.31 -9.89 -7.50
C ILE A 142 -16.22 -10.45 -8.43
N LYS A 143 -16.60 -11.21 -9.47
CA LYS A 143 -15.66 -11.75 -10.47
C LYS A 143 -14.88 -10.62 -11.11
N GLU A 144 -15.57 -9.63 -11.66
CA GLU A 144 -14.93 -8.47 -12.30
C GLU A 144 -13.97 -7.76 -11.33
N ARG A 145 -14.41 -7.45 -10.11
CA ARG A 145 -13.56 -6.81 -9.10
C ARG A 145 -12.28 -7.57 -8.82
N MET A 146 -12.39 -8.90 -8.61
CA MET A 146 -11.23 -9.75 -8.35
C MET A 146 -10.28 -9.79 -9.56
N MET A 147 -10.80 -9.84 -10.78
CA MET A 147 -9.98 -9.88 -12.00
C MET A 147 -9.19 -8.58 -12.18
N TYR A 148 -9.83 -7.42 -12.09
CA TYR A 148 -9.12 -6.14 -12.19
C TYR A 148 -8.09 -5.97 -11.06
N SER A 149 -8.44 -6.26 -9.81
CA SER A 149 -7.45 -6.15 -8.72
C SER A 149 -6.26 -7.11 -8.89
N SER A 150 -6.47 -8.32 -9.43
CA SER A 150 -5.43 -9.34 -9.59
C SER A 150 -4.53 -9.11 -10.83
N CYS A 151 -5.09 -8.56 -11.91
CA CYS A 151 -4.34 -8.31 -13.14
C CYS A 151 -3.54 -7.01 -13.13
N LYS A 152 -3.86 -6.06 -12.24
CA LYS A 152 -3.21 -4.74 -12.15
C LYS A 152 -1.68 -4.82 -12.11
N GLY A 153 -1.12 -5.67 -11.24
CA GLY A 153 0.33 -5.79 -11.06
C GLY A 153 1.04 -6.24 -12.33
N GLN A 154 0.54 -7.32 -12.94
CA GLN A 154 1.11 -7.86 -14.18
C GLN A 154 0.93 -6.90 -15.36
N PHE A 155 -0.19 -6.19 -15.44
CA PHE A 155 -0.42 -5.18 -16.48
C PHE A 155 0.59 -4.03 -16.39
N LEU A 156 0.87 -3.54 -15.18
CA LEU A 156 1.88 -2.49 -14.96
C LEU A 156 3.29 -2.97 -15.33
N GLU A 157 3.66 -4.21 -14.97
CA GLU A 157 4.94 -4.79 -15.38
C GLU A 157 5.08 -4.88 -16.91
N ILE A 158 3.99 -5.19 -17.63
CA ILE A 158 4.00 -5.22 -19.10
C ILE A 158 4.17 -3.81 -19.67
N ILE A 159 3.47 -2.81 -19.13
CA ILE A 159 3.60 -1.41 -19.53
C ILE A 159 5.03 -0.90 -19.32
N GLU A 160 5.62 -1.19 -18.16
CA GLU A 160 7.00 -0.81 -17.83
C GLU A 160 8.01 -1.50 -18.77
N LYS A 161 7.77 -2.77 -19.14
CA LYS A 161 8.59 -3.50 -20.15
C LYS A 161 8.50 -2.90 -21.56
N ILE A 162 7.37 -2.28 -21.93
CA ILE A 162 7.22 -1.54 -23.19
C ILE A 162 7.99 -0.20 -23.14
N GLY A 163 8.40 0.25 -21.96
CA GLY A 163 9.20 1.46 -21.75
C GLY A 163 8.39 2.66 -21.28
N VAL A 164 7.14 2.46 -20.85
CA VAL A 164 6.32 3.53 -20.26
C VAL A 164 6.63 3.63 -18.77
N ILE A 165 7.12 4.79 -18.34
CA ILE A 165 7.42 5.06 -16.93
C ILE A 165 6.17 5.65 -16.28
N VAL A 166 5.49 4.86 -15.45
CA VAL A 166 4.33 5.31 -14.69
C VAL A 166 4.80 6.08 -13.45
N ALA A 167 4.53 7.38 -13.41
CA ALA A 167 4.93 8.25 -12.30
C ALA A 167 4.12 7.95 -11.03
N LYS A 168 2.82 7.71 -11.18
CA LYS A 168 1.92 7.43 -10.05
C LYS A 168 0.82 6.43 -10.43
N ARG A 169 0.48 5.57 -9.47
CA ARG A 169 -0.59 4.57 -9.56
C ARG A 169 -1.71 5.01 -8.62
N LEU A 170 -2.88 5.29 -9.17
CA LEU A 170 -4.06 5.77 -8.45
C LEU A 170 -5.17 4.72 -8.50
N GLU A 171 -5.92 4.63 -7.42
CA GLU A 171 -7.15 3.84 -7.32
C GLU A 171 -8.27 4.80 -6.92
N ILE A 172 -9.36 4.80 -7.67
CA ILE A 172 -10.50 5.70 -7.47
C ILE A 172 -11.81 4.92 -7.58
N ASP A 173 -12.83 5.42 -6.88
CA ASP A 173 -14.18 4.85 -6.96
C ASP A 173 -15.08 5.65 -7.92
N ASP A 174 -15.01 7.00 -7.87
CA ASP A 174 -15.77 7.91 -8.75
C ASP A 174 -14.82 8.81 -9.57
N GLY A 175 -15.17 9.08 -10.83
CA GLY A 175 -14.41 9.96 -11.71
C GLY A 175 -14.33 11.41 -11.21
N LYS A 176 -15.26 11.83 -10.33
CA LYS A 176 -15.26 13.17 -9.72
C LYS A 176 -14.04 13.44 -8.84
N GLU A 177 -13.35 12.41 -8.37
CA GLU A 177 -12.11 12.54 -7.58
C GLU A 177 -10.94 13.05 -8.44
N LEU A 178 -11.01 12.88 -9.77
CA LEU A 178 -9.97 13.28 -10.71
C LEU A 178 -10.01 14.79 -10.98
N THR A 179 -9.64 15.55 -9.97
CA THR A 179 -9.39 17.00 -10.06
C THR A 179 -7.92 17.27 -10.28
N GLU A 180 -7.60 18.45 -10.83
CA GLU A 180 -6.21 18.90 -11.01
C GLU A 180 -5.46 18.94 -9.67
N GLU A 181 -6.11 19.45 -8.62
CA GLU A 181 -5.54 19.50 -7.27
C GLU A 181 -5.22 18.11 -6.73
N TYR A 182 -6.12 17.13 -6.93
CA TYR A 182 -5.91 15.76 -6.47
C TYR A 182 -4.75 15.08 -7.20
N LEU A 183 -4.70 15.18 -8.53
CA LEU A 183 -3.60 14.61 -9.33
C LEU A 183 -2.26 15.24 -8.95
N TYR A 184 -2.24 16.57 -8.77
CA TYR A 184 -1.04 17.29 -8.37
C TYR A 184 -0.54 16.85 -7.00
N ASP A 185 -1.41 16.80 -5.99
CA ASP A 185 -1.06 16.41 -4.63
C ASP A 185 -0.60 14.94 -4.54
N GLU A 186 -1.16 14.06 -5.38
CA GLU A 186 -0.76 12.65 -5.43
C GLU A 186 0.60 12.44 -6.10
N ILE A 187 0.94 13.23 -7.12
CA ILE A 187 2.25 13.18 -7.78
C ILE A 187 3.30 13.85 -6.90
N HIS A 188 2.94 14.98 -6.27
CA HIS A 188 3.83 15.80 -5.44
C HIS A 188 3.33 15.89 -4.00
N PRO A 189 3.53 14.84 -3.19
CA PRO A 189 2.99 14.78 -1.84
C PRO A 189 3.55 15.89 -0.95
N LYS A 190 2.65 16.69 -0.38
CA LYS A 190 2.98 17.75 0.58
C LYS A 190 3.68 17.16 1.80
N ARG A 191 4.93 17.56 2.01
CA ARG A 191 5.70 17.15 3.20
C ARG A 191 5.11 17.84 4.43
N ASN A 192 4.50 17.06 5.31
CA ASN A 192 4.04 17.55 6.61
C ASN A 192 5.24 17.76 7.55
N LEU A 193 5.92 18.91 7.44
CA LEU A 193 7.09 19.24 8.27
C LEU A 193 6.74 19.46 9.76
N HIS A 194 5.50 19.84 10.06
CA HIS A 194 5.12 20.21 11.42
C HIS A 194 3.97 19.32 11.91
N ARG A 195 4.27 18.43 12.86
CA ARG A 195 3.25 17.72 13.64
C ARG A 195 3.07 18.48 14.95
N PRO A 196 2.10 19.40 15.05
CA PRO A 196 1.92 20.19 16.26
C PRO A 196 1.63 19.24 17.43
N ALA A 197 2.56 19.19 18.39
CA ALA A 197 2.36 18.45 19.61
C ALA A 197 1.41 19.25 20.51
N PHE A 198 0.33 18.61 20.96
CA PHE A 198 -0.53 19.20 21.98
C PHE A 198 0.31 19.52 23.23
N ALA A 199 0.16 20.74 23.74
CA ALA A 199 0.88 21.16 24.93
C ALA A 199 0.51 20.25 26.11
N LYS A 200 1.51 19.70 26.81
CA LYS A 200 1.27 18.92 28.03
C LYS A 200 0.54 19.82 29.05
N PRO A 201 -0.42 19.29 29.82
CA PRO A 201 -1.12 20.05 30.85
C PRO A 201 -0.13 20.66 31.86
N LYS A 202 -0.51 21.80 32.44
CA LYS A 202 0.31 22.46 33.47
C LYS A 202 0.56 21.48 34.62
N GLY A 203 1.83 21.32 35.00
CA GLY A 203 2.21 20.49 36.13
C GLY A 203 1.69 21.07 37.46
N PRO A 204 1.74 20.29 38.55
CA PRO A 204 1.30 20.74 39.87
C PRO A 204 2.05 22.00 40.33
N PRO A 205 1.36 22.94 41.01
CA PRO A 205 1.99 24.14 41.56
C PRO A 205 3.03 23.76 42.63
N ASN A 206 4.12 24.53 42.74
CA ASN A 206 5.23 24.33 43.70
C ASN A 206 6.16 23.12 43.46
N ARG A 207 6.33 22.67 42.21
CA ARG A 207 7.38 21.68 41.90
C ARG A 207 8.76 22.34 41.84
N GLY A 208 9.72 21.84 42.62
CA GLY A 208 11.14 22.24 42.51
C GLY A 208 11.76 21.89 41.15
N ALA A 209 12.94 22.44 40.86
CA ALA A 209 13.65 22.21 39.60
C ALA A 209 13.79 20.71 39.27
N LYS A 210 13.61 20.33 37.99
CA LYS A 210 13.79 18.95 37.53
C LYS A 210 15.22 18.50 37.85
N ARG A 211 15.36 17.43 38.64
CA ARG A 211 16.65 16.83 38.96
C ARG A 211 16.87 15.63 38.05
N ILE A 212 18.09 15.48 37.53
CA ILE A 212 18.52 14.26 36.85
C ILE A 212 18.62 13.17 37.92
N THR A 213 17.82 12.12 37.82
CA THR A 213 17.80 11.00 38.79
C THR A 213 18.79 9.88 38.45
N LYS A 214 19.52 10.02 37.34
CA LYS A 214 20.51 9.02 36.93
C LYS A 214 21.79 9.21 37.75
N ALA A 215 22.20 8.20 38.50
CA ALA A 215 23.50 8.17 39.13
C ALA A 215 24.59 8.23 38.04
N GLN A 216 25.47 9.23 38.12
CA GLN A 216 26.66 9.25 37.27
C GLN A 216 27.53 8.07 37.71
N SER A 217 27.71 7.08 36.83
CA SER A 217 28.73 6.07 36.99
C SER A 217 30.09 6.76 36.81
N THR A 218 30.76 7.06 37.91
CA THR A 218 32.16 7.48 37.90
C THR A 218 32.98 6.34 37.28
N GLN A 219 33.72 6.64 36.21
CA GLN A 219 34.74 5.73 35.66
C GLN A 219 35.89 5.57 36.66
#